data_AF-A0A0B8NW98-F1
#
_entry.id   AF-A0A0B8NW98-F1
#
_cell.length_a   1.000
_cell.length_b   1.000
_cell.length_c   1.000
_cell.angle_alpha   90.00
_cell.angle_beta   90.00
_cell.angle_gamma   90.00
#
_symmetry.space_group_name_H-M   'P 1'
#
loop_
_entity.id
_entity.type
_entity.pdbx_description
1 polymer ?
#
loop_
_entity_poly.entity_id
_entity_poly.type
_entity_poly.pdbx_seq_one_letter_code
_entity_poly.pdbx_strand_id
1 'polypeptide(L)'
;MQYVDGFLAAVPTDKKQEYIEHASMAAEVFRDYGAIRLVENWGDDVPDGEVTSMPMAVQCKPGETVVMSWIIWPSKEARDAGIEAR
;
A
#
# COMPACT_ATOMS: atom_id res chain seq x y z
N MET A 1 20.04 6.03 4.71
CA MET A 1 18.90 5.63 5.57
C MET A 1 17.83 5.12 4.65
N GLN A 2 17.17 4.00 4.98
CA GLN A 2 16.08 3.48 4.15
C GLN A 2 14.96 4.52 4.03
N TYR A 3 14.31 4.56 2.87
CA TYR A 3 13.17 5.45 2.61
C TYR A 3 11.90 4.62 2.41
N VAL A 4 10.76 5.15 2.84
CA VAL A 4 9.49 4.42 2.81
C VAL A 4 8.43 5.28 2.14
N ASP A 5 7.80 4.75 1.09
CA ASP A 5 6.50 5.23 0.64
C ASP A 5 5.42 4.46 1.42
N GLY A 6 4.56 5.18 2.13
CA GLY A 6 3.46 4.61 2.92
C GLY A 6 2.12 4.85 2.24
N PHE A 7 1.27 3.83 2.22
CA PHE A 7 -0.01 3.83 1.54
C PHE A 7 -1.11 3.35 2.48
N LEU A 8 -2.28 3.96 2.32
CA LEU A 8 -3.52 3.53 2.96
C LEU A 8 -4.62 3.62 1.90
N ALA A 9 -5.36 2.54 1.70
CA ALA A 9 -6.40 2.44 0.69
C ALA A 9 -7.67 1.80 1.24
N ALA A 10 -8.83 2.18 0.71
CA ALA A 10 -10.06 1.40 0.84
C ALA A 10 -10.23 0.55 -0.42
N VAL A 11 -10.40 -0.75 -0.25
CA VAL A 11 -10.51 -1.71 -1.37
C VAL A 11 -11.83 -2.46 -1.24
N PRO A 12 -12.65 -2.60 -2.31
CA PRO A 12 -13.84 -3.42 -2.27
C PRO A 12 -13.51 -4.83 -1.79
N THR A 13 -14.23 -5.31 -0.77
CA THR A 13 -13.91 -6.56 -0.07
C THR A 13 -14.06 -7.77 -0.99
N ASP A 14 -14.99 -7.73 -1.93
CA ASP A 14 -15.20 -8.73 -2.97
C ASP A 14 -14.09 -8.73 -4.05
N LYS A 15 -13.24 -7.70 -4.07
CA LYS A 15 -12.12 -7.52 -5.02
C LYS A 15 -10.75 -7.83 -4.42
N LYS A 16 -10.69 -8.49 -3.25
CA LYS A 16 -9.44 -8.84 -2.56
C LYS A 16 -8.44 -9.57 -3.47
N GLN A 17 -8.90 -10.54 -4.25
CA GLN A 17 -8.02 -11.33 -5.11
C GLN A 17 -7.47 -10.49 -6.28
N GLU A 18 -8.32 -9.69 -6.92
CA GLU A 18 -7.91 -8.74 -7.98
C GLU A 18 -6.89 -7.72 -7.45
N TYR A 19 -7.07 -7.26 -6.21
CA TYR A 19 -6.10 -6.39 -5.54
C TYR A 19 -4.75 -7.07 -5.31
N ILE A 20 -4.75 -8.32 -4.81
CA ILE A 20 -3.52 -9.09 -4.59
C ILE A 20 -2.75 -9.29 -5.91
N GLU A 21 -3.46 -9.61 -6.99
CA GLU A 21 -2.87 -9.77 -8.32
C GLU A 21 -2.25 -8.45 -8.82
N HIS A 22 -3.00 -7.35 -8.71
CA HIS A 22 -2.50 -6.02 -9.04
C HIS A 22 -1.25 -5.64 -8.23
N ALA A 23 -1.29 -5.83 -6.91
CA ALA A 23 -0.16 -5.51 -6.04
C ALA A 23 1.05 -6.40 -6.31
N SER A 24 0.84 -7.67 -6.66
CA SER A 24 1.93 -8.60 -7.01
C SER A 24 2.64 -8.17 -8.30
N MET A 25 1.88 -7.78 -9.33
CA MET A 25 2.44 -7.23 -10.58
C MET A 25 3.21 -5.93 -10.31
N ALA A 26 2.64 -5.02 -9.51
CA ALA A 26 3.32 -3.78 -9.13
C ALA A 26 4.61 -4.07 -8.37
N ALA A 27 4.62 -5.06 -7.48
CA ALA A 27 5.81 -5.44 -6.71
C ALA A 27 6.95 -6.01 -7.56
N GLU A 28 6.65 -6.67 -8.69
CA GLU A 28 7.68 -7.05 -9.66
C GLU A 28 8.30 -5.81 -10.29
N VAL A 29 7.47 -4.91 -10.83
CA VAL A 29 7.93 -3.65 -11.44
C VAL A 29 8.77 -2.82 -10.47
N PHE A 30 8.29 -2.58 -9.25
CA PHE A 30 9.03 -1.77 -8.28
C PHE A 30 10.37 -2.40 -7.87
N ARG A 31 10.46 -3.74 -7.83
CA ARG A 31 11.74 -4.42 -7.55
C ARG A 31 12.74 -4.22 -8.68
N ASP A 32 12.30 -4.27 -9.94
CA ASP A 32 13.15 -3.99 -11.09
C ASP A 32 13.73 -2.56 -11.07
N TYR A 33 12.99 -1.63 -10.46
CA TYR A 33 13.40 -0.23 -10.28
C TYR A 33 14.10 0.06 -8.93
N GLY A 34 14.48 -0.97 -8.18
CA GLY A 34 15.35 -0.82 -7.00
C GLY A 34 14.65 -0.77 -5.64
N ALA A 35 13.35 -1.07 -5.58
CA ALA A 35 12.68 -1.29 -4.29
C ALA A 35 13.23 -2.55 -3.60
N ILE A 36 13.43 -2.48 -2.29
CA ILE A 36 13.92 -3.58 -1.45
C ILE A 36 12.78 -4.52 -1.06
N ARG A 37 11.62 -3.96 -0.75
CA ARG A 37 10.49 -4.70 -0.21
C ARG A 37 9.18 -3.97 -0.46
N LEU A 38 8.15 -4.74 -0.80
CA LEU A 38 6.76 -4.30 -0.78
C LEU A 38 5.99 -5.15 0.23
N VAL A 39 5.09 -4.52 0.98
CA VAL A 39 4.27 -5.19 1.99
C VAL A 39 2.85 -4.68 1.87
N GLU A 40 1.90 -5.60 1.72
CA GLU A 40 0.47 -5.33 1.57
C GLU A 40 -0.30 -6.03 2.72
N ASN A 41 -0.99 -5.25 3.55
CA ASN A 41 -1.69 -5.78 4.72
C ASN A 41 -3.19 -5.50 4.64
N TRP A 42 -3.97 -6.56 4.42
CA TRP A 42 -5.43 -6.52 4.45
C TRP A 42 -5.93 -6.36 5.89
N GLY A 43 -6.86 -5.43 6.13
CA GLY A 43 -7.46 -5.22 7.43
C GLY A 43 -8.16 -6.48 7.97
N ASP A 44 -7.90 -6.79 9.24
CA ASP A 44 -8.51 -7.92 9.97
C ASP A 44 -9.24 -7.38 11.22
N ASP A 45 -8.48 -6.83 12.17
CA ASP A 45 -9.02 -6.15 13.37
C ASP A 45 -8.64 -4.66 13.35
N VAL A 46 -9.40 -3.88 12.56
CA VAL A 46 -9.19 -2.43 12.38
C VAL A 46 -10.38 -1.68 12.99
N PRO A 47 -10.25 -1.12 14.20
CA PRO A 47 -11.37 -0.51 14.90
C PRO A 47 -11.77 0.84 14.29
N ASP A 48 -13.07 1.13 14.36
CA ASP A 48 -13.61 2.47 14.14
C ASP A 48 -13.22 3.43 15.28
N GLY A 49 -13.31 4.72 15.02
CA GLY A 49 -12.99 5.77 15.98
C GLY A 49 -13.96 6.94 15.90
N GLU A 50 -14.01 7.77 16.94
CA GLU A 50 -14.90 8.94 17.00
C GLU A 50 -14.27 10.20 16.40
N VAL A 51 -12.95 10.37 16.59
CA VAL A 51 -12.19 11.55 16.09
C VAL A 51 -11.36 11.18 14.87
N THR A 52 -10.70 10.02 14.89
CA THR A 52 -9.86 9.52 13.81
C THR A 52 -9.78 7.99 13.86
N SER A 53 -9.64 7.36 12.70
CA SER A 53 -9.34 5.93 12.53
C SER A 53 -8.76 5.69 11.13
N MET A 54 -8.22 4.50 10.86
CA MET A 54 -7.79 4.16 9.50
C MET A 54 -8.97 4.13 8.50
N PRO A 55 -10.14 3.55 8.82
CA PRO A 55 -11.32 3.67 7.97
C PRO A 55 -11.70 5.12 7.67
N MET A 56 -11.64 6.02 8.66
CA MET A 56 -11.91 7.44 8.46
C MET A 56 -10.87 8.10 7.54
N ALA A 57 -9.59 7.75 7.68
CA ALA A 57 -8.50 8.33 6.89
C ALA A 57 -8.64 8.07 5.38
N VAL A 58 -9.25 6.93 4.99
CA VAL A 58 -9.51 6.59 3.59
C VAL A 58 -10.98 6.70 3.19
N GLN A 59 -11.83 7.25 4.07
CA GLN A 59 -13.29 7.34 3.85
C GLN A 59 -13.90 5.98 3.45
N CYS A 60 -13.49 4.92 4.14
CA CYS A 60 -13.87 3.54 3.84
C CYS A 60 -15.39 3.39 3.86
N LYS A 61 -15.96 2.88 2.76
CA LYS A 61 -17.41 2.67 2.60
C LYS A 61 -17.82 1.29 3.09
N PRO A 62 -19.13 1.07 3.35
CA PRO A 62 -19.66 -0.27 3.55
C PRO A 62 -19.29 -1.18 2.37
N GLY A 63 -18.73 -2.36 2.67
CA GLY A 63 -18.27 -3.31 1.64
C GLY A 63 -16.83 -3.08 1.16
N GLU A 64 -16.10 -2.11 1.71
CA GLU A 64 -14.66 -1.95 1.52
C GLU A 64 -13.89 -2.42 2.76
N THR A 65 -12.63 -2.80 2.56
CA THR A 65 -11.67 -3.10 3.63
C THR A 65 -10.46 -2.18 3.48
N VAL A 66 -9.95 -1.69 4.61
CA VAL A 66 -8.70 -0.92 4.65
C VAL A 66 -7.52 -1.83 4.29
N VAL A 67 -6.64 -1.35 3.42
CA VAL A 67 -5.32 -1.92 3.18
C VAL A 67 -4.27 -0.91 3.59
N MET A 68 -3.35 -1.33 4.46
CA MET A 68 -2.15 -0.58 4.81
C MET A 68 -0.96 -1.22 4.13
N SER A 69 -0.19 -0.44 3.39
CA SER A 69 0.95 -0.97 2.65
C SER A 69 2.11 0.00 2.58
N TRP A 70 3.28 -0.54 2.25
CA TRP A 70 4.48 0.26 2.12
C TRP A 70 5.51 -0.37 1.19
N ILE A 71 6.31 0.51 0.60
CA ILE A 71 7.47 0.16 -0.23
C ILE A 71 8.73 0.68 0.47
N ILE A 72 9.70 -0.20 0.67
CA ILE A 72 11.00 0.13 1.25
C ILE A 72 12.02 0.31 0.13
N TRP A 73 12.73 1.43 0.16
CA TRP A 73 13.79 1.81 -0.77
C TRP A 73 15.13 1.97 -0.05
N PRO A 74 16.27 1.80 -0.74
CA PRO A 74 17.59 1.98 -0.15
C PRO A 74 17.84 3.40 0.35
N SER A 75 17.32 4.40 -0.37
CA SER A 75 17.37 5.82 -0.04
C SER A 75 16.27 6.60 -0.79
N LYS A 76 16.12 7.89 -0.47
CA LYS A 76 15.18 8.77 -1.18
C LYS A 76 15.57 8.94 -2.65
N GLU A 77 16.87 9.06 -2.92
CA GLU A 77 17.41 9.22 -4.28
C GLU A 77 17.13 7.99 -5.13
N ALA A 78 17.31 6.78 -4.55
CA ALA A 78 16.97 5.54 -5.22
C ALA A 78 15.47 5.44 -5.51
N ARG A 79 14.63 5.85 -4.54
CA ARG A 79 13.17 5.94 -4.72
C ARG A 79 12.82 6.88 -5.86
N ASP A 80 13.33 8.11 -5.88
CA ASP A 80 12.98 9.09 -6.89
C ASP A 80 13.42 8.64 -8.29
N ALA A 81 14.62 8.09 -8.43
CA ALA A 81 15.10 7.51 -9.69
C ALA A 81 14.23 6.34 -10.17
N GLY A 82 13.82 5.44 -9.26
CA GLY A 82 12.93 4.33 -9.60
C GLY A 82 11.53 4.78 -10.02
N ILE A 83 11.02 5.85 -9.42
CA ILE A 83 9.70 6.41 -9.77
C ILE A 83 9.72 7.17 -11.10
N GLU A 84 10.81 7.86 -11.45
CA GLU A 84 10.94 8.55 -12.74
C GLU A 84 11.17 7.59 -13.92
N ALA A 85 11.73 6.41 -13.67
CA ALA A 85 12.05 5.42 -14.69
C ALA A 85 10.89 4.46 -15.04
N ARG A 86 9.76 4.55 -14.33
CA ARG A 86 8.60 3.67 -14.46
C ARG A 86 7.67 4.03 -15.61
#